data_AF-D9URW9-F1
#
_entry.id   AF-D9URW9-F1
#
_cell.length_a   1.000
_cell.length_b   1.000
_cell.length_c   1.000
_cell.angle_alpha   90.00
_cell.angle_beta   90.00
_cell.angle_gamma   90.00
#
_symmetry.space_group_name_H-M   'P 1'
#
loop_
_entity.id
_entity.type
_entity.pdbx_description
1 polymer ?
#
loop_
_entity_poly.entity_id
_entity_poly.type
_entity_poly.pdbx_seq_one_letter_code
_entity_poly.pdbx_strand_id
1 'polypeptide(L)'
;MPPQPYPGRGGIPPFPHPEEQRVSITRIPFEQLPTEIRQAVADKTGTVHQASTAPGGMNSGIASVLETDGGNVFVKGIPADHPQVGAQRREAAVAPHLPTSCPRLYWHLELEGWSLLGYEVVDGRHADYAPGSPDLPLVEAGLAELQKITAPADIEIKDAVDRWADYAPPGTLQHFDGEALLHTDYAPDNVLITGGRARLLDWEWPTRGAAWIDPGALALRLMDAGHPVEAAISFADRFPSWRNARPEALAAFGAATAALWAEIAEGDGTPWKVGMAEQAATLASALHLAA
;
A
#
# COMPACT_ATOMS: atom_id res chain seq x y z
N MET A 1 9.50 -2.47 -29.56
CA MET A 1 10.08 -3.31 -28.50
C MET A 1 9.02 -3.46 -27.43
N PRO A 2 8.74 -4.66 -26.91
CA PRO A 2 7.90 -4.79 -25.73
C PRO A 2 8.56 -4.03 -24.56
N PRO A 3 7.80 -3.34 -23.72
CA PRO A 3 8.35 -2.71 -22.52
C PRO A 3 8.99 -3.79 -21.64
N GLN A 4 10.18 -3.51 -21.12
CA GLN A 4 10.79 -4.39 -20.13
C GLN A 4 9.90 -4.44 -18.87
N PRO A 5 9.77 -5.59 -18.21
CA PRO A 5 9.05 -5.67 -16.94
C PRO A 5 9.65 -4.68 -15.95
N TYR A 6 8.78 -3.89 -15.30
CA TYR A 6 9.14 -3.04 -14.16
C TYR A 6 9.83 -3.93 -13.11
N PRO A 7 11.14 -3.76 -12.84
CA PRO A 7 11.79 -4.54 -11.80
C PRO A 7 11.22 -4.10 -10.46
N GLY A 8 10.71 -5.06 -9.69
CA GLY A 8 9.92 -4.84 -8.46
C GLY A 8 10.45 -3.69 -7.61
N ARG A 9 9.74 -2.56 -7.68
CA ARG A 9 9.96 -1.40 -6.82
C ARG A 9 8.99 -1.57 -5.67
N GLY A 10 9.40 -2.39 -4.70
CA GLY A 10 8.62 -2.58 -3.47
C GLY A 10 8.12 -1.25 -2.91
N GLY A 11 6.92 -1.29 -2.34
CA GLY A 11 6.34 -0.20 -1.56
C GLY A 11 7.36 0.39 -0.59
N ILE A 12 7.40 1.72 -0.48
CA ILE A 12 8.20 2.34 0.58
C ILE A 12 7.29 2.56 1.78
N PRO A 13 7.60 1.99 2.96
CA PRO A 13 6.94 2.40 4.18
C PRO A 13 7.29 3.88 4.44
N PRO A 14 6.34 4.75 4.83
CA PRO A 14 6.69 5.85 5.71
C PRO A 14 7.25 5.18 6.97
N PHE A 15 8.57 5.27 7.16
CA PHE A 15 9.31 4.48 8.14
C PHE A 15 8.52 4.32 9.46
N PRO A 16 8.27 3.09 9.93
CA PRO A 16 8.40 2.89 11.36
C PRO A 16 9.86 3.12 11.76
N HIS A 17 10.10 3.49 13.02
CA HIS A 17 11.44 3.73 13.56
C HIS A 17 12.49 2.68 13.10
N PRO A 18 13.78 3.05 12.96
CA PRO A 18 14.88 2.19 12.48
C PRO A 18 15.03 0.81 13.15
N GLU A 19 14.39 0.59 14.30
CA GLU A 19 14.40 -0.69 15.01
C GLU A 19 13.52 -1.76 14.34
N GLU A 20 12.51 -1.40 13.56
CA GLU A 20 11.55 -2.36 12.96
C GLU A 20 12.05 -3.01 11.65
N GLN A 21 13.07 -2.45 11.01
CA GLN A 21 13.57 -2.90 9.68
C GLN A 21 14.79 -3.82 9.73
N ARG A 22 15.32 -4.16 10.91
CA ARG A 22 16.59 -4.89 11.03
C ARG A 22 16.49 -6.41 11.00
N VAL A 23 15.29 -6.99 10.91
CA VAL A 23 15.11 -8.45 10.85
C VAL A 23 14.53 -8.85 9.50
N SER A 24 15.37 -9.45 8.65
CA SER A 24 14.92 -10.03 7.39
C SER A 24 14.05 -11.26 7.68
N ILE A 25 12.86 -11.32 7.09
CA ILE A 25 11.99 -12.49 7.21
C ILE A 25 12.40 -13.51 6.14
N THR A 26 12.81 -14.70 6.56
CA THR A 26 13.07 -15.80 5.62
C THR A 26 11.75 -16.33 5.11
N ARG A 27 11.52 -16.24 3.80
CA ARG A 27 10.37 -16.84 3.14
C ARG A 27 10.51 -18.36 3.08
N ILE A 28 9.46 -19.06 3.49
CA ILE A 28 9.33 -20.51 3.39
C ILE A 28 8.13 -20.90 2.51
N PRO A 29 8.21 -22.00 1.74
CA PRO A 29 7.06 -22.60 1.08
C PRO A 29 5.99 -23.06 2.09
N PHE A 30 4.73 -23.15 1.64
CA PHE A 30 3.61 -23.62 2.46
C PHE A 30 3.87 -24.99 3.09
N GLU A 31 4.53 -25.89 2.38
CA GLU A 31 4.82 -27.26 2.83
C GLU A 31 5.80 -27.31 4.01
N GLN A 32 6.53 -26.22 4.27
CA GLN A 32 7.46 -26.12 5.39
C GLN A 32 6.82 -25.51 6.65
N LEU A 33 5.57 -25.03 6.57
CA LEU A 33 4.84 -24.63 7.77
C LEU A 33 4.59 -25.83 8.70
N PRO A 34 4.56 -25.60 10.02
CA PRO A 34 4.11 -26.59 11.01
C PRO A 34 2.83 -27.31 10.58
N THR A 35 2.75 -28.60 10.88
CA THR A 35 1.63 -29.46 10.44
C THR A 35 0.29 -28.95 10.98
N GLU A 36 0.29 -28.46 12.21
CA GLU A 36 -0.86 -27.86 12.90
C GLU A 36 -1.38 -26.63 12.15
N ILE A 37 -0.46 -25.80 11.63
CA ILE A 37 -0.81 -24.63 10.82
C ILE A 37 -1.39 -25.05 9.48
N ARG A 38 -0.75 -26.01 8.80
CA ARG A 38 -1.28 -26.52 7.52
C ARG A 38 -2.66 -27.14 7.68
N GLN A 39 -2.91 -27.84 8.80
CA GLN A 39 -4.23 -28.38 9.12
C GLN A 39 -5.24 -27.26 9.37
N ALA A 40 -4.90 -26.23 10.15
CA ALA A 40 -5.78 -25.10 10.40
C ALA A 40 -6.16 -24.34 9.11
N VAL A 41 -5.22 -24.22 8.16
CA VAL A 41 -5.50 -23.67 6.83
C VAL A 41 -6.47 -24.58 6.08
N ALA A 42 -6.24 -25.89 6.06
CA ALA A 42 -7.13 -26.85 5.41
C ALA A 42 -8.55 -26.85 6.04
N ASP A 43 -8.68 -26.62 7.35
CA ASP A 43 -9.98 -26.48 8.01
C ASP A 43 -10.76 -25.24 7.54
N LYS A 44 -10.05 -24.20 7.05
CA LYS A 44 -10.67 -22.98 6.49
C LYS A 44 -10.96 -23.07 5.00
N THR A 45 -10.13 -23.77 4.24
CA THR A 45 -10.15 -23.74 2.77
C THR A 45 -10.51 -25.08 2.12
N GLY A 46 -10.62 -26.16 2.90
CA GLY A 46 -10.66 -27.54 2.42
C GLY A 46 -9.26 -28.10 2.15
N THR A 47 -9.18 -29.34 1.65
CA THR A 47 -7.90 -30.01 1.39
C THR A 47 -7.05 -29.18 0.44
N VAL A 48 -5.78 -28.96 0.78
CA VAL A 48 -4.82 -28.27 -0.10
C VAL A 48 -4.21 -29.31 -1.04
N HIS A 49 -4.48 -29.16 -2.34
CA HIS A 49 -3.98 -30.06 -3.38
C HIS A 49 -2.60 -29.64 -3.89
N GLN A 50 -2.39 -28.33 -4.00
CA GLN A 50 -1.16 -27.74 -4.50
C GLN A 50 -0.93 -26.39 -3.84
N ALA A 51 0.34 -26.06 -3.57
CA ALA A 51 0.74 -24.72 -3.18
C ALA A 51 1.83 -24.20 -4.13
N SER A 52 1.72 -22.93 -4.51
CA SER A 52 2.68 -22.25 -5.36
C SER A 52 3.16 -21.00 -4.66
N THR A 53 4.45 -20.93 -4.33
CA THR A 53 5.04 -19.74 -3.69
C THR A 53 5.07 -18.58 -4.69
N ALA A 54 4.47 -17.45 -4.31
CA ALA A 54 4.47 -16.26 -5.13
C ALA A 54 5.89 -15.67 -5.20
N PRO A 55 6.33 -15.12 -6.34
CA PRO A 55 7.65 -14.49 -6.44
C PRO A 55 7.72 -13.14 -5.70
N GLY A 56 6.59 -12.42 -5.52
CA GLY A 56 6.50 -11.13 -4.81
C GLY A 56 6.04 -11.25 -3.33
N GLY A 57 6.00 -10.14 -2.58
CA GLY A 57 5.54 -10.06 -1.17
C GLY A 57 6.67 -10.05 -0.12
N MET A 58 7.71 -9.24 -0.34
CA MET A 58 9.02 -9.31 0.33
C MET A 58 8.98 -9.25 1.87
N ASN A 59 7.89 -8.76 2.47
CA ASN A 59 7.71 -8.65 3.94
C ASN A 59 6.91 -9.82 4.56
N SER A 60 6.82 -10.98 3.90
CA SER A 60 6.10 -12.15 4.41
C SER A 60 6.95 -13.41 4.49
N GLY A 61 6.85 -14.10 5.62
CA GLY A 61 7.45 -15.42 5.86
C GLY A 61 6.80 -16.52 5.02
N ILE A 62 5.57 -16.31 4.57
CA ILE A 62 4.94 -17.07 3.49
C ILE A 62 4.14 -16.14 2.59
N ALA A 63 4.19 -16.38 1.29
CA ALA A 63 3.25 -15.83 0.31
C ALA A 63 3.00 -16.93 -0.73
N SER A 64 1.82 -17.54 -0.74
CA SER A 64 1.52 -18.69 -1.61
C SER A 64 0.09 -18.66 -2.10
N VAL A 65 -0.11 -19.05 -3.36
CA VAL A 65 -1.44 -19.39 -3.86
C VAL A 65 -1.66 -20.88 -3.60
N LEU A 66 -2.76 -21.20 -2.93
CA LEU A 66 -3.18 -22.56 -2.61
C LEU A 66 -4.35 -22.95 -3.51
N GLU A 67 -4.25 -24.10 -4.15
CA GLU A 67 -5.37 -24.77 -4.82
C GLU A 67 -6.02 -25.73 -3.83
N THR A 68 -7.30 -25.51 -3.52
CA THR A 68 -8.00 -26.26 -2.47
C THR A 68 -9.41 -26.68 -2.90
N ASP A 69 -10.06 -27.54 -2.11
CA ASP A 69 -11.45 -27.95 -2.36
C ASP A 69 -12.42 -26.75 -2.40
N GLY A 70 -12.13 -25.69 -1.64
CA GLY A 70 -12.91 -24.45 -1.57
C GLY A 70 -12.58 -23.42 -2.67
N GLY A 71 -11.69 -23.75 -3.61
CA GLY A 71 -11.19 -22.84 -4.63
C GLY A 71 -9.86 -22.17 -4.22
N ASN A 72 -9.30 -21.36 -5.12
CA ASN A 72 -7.97 -20.83 -4.91
C ASN A 72 -7.94 -19.73 -3.84
N VAL A 73 -6.95 -19.79 -2.94
CA VAL A 73 -6.74 -18.81 -1.85
C VAL A 73 -5.30 -18.31 -1.87
N PHE A 74 -5.11 -17.01 -1.75
CA PHE A 74 -3.79 -16.44 -1.52
C PHE A 74 -3.53 -16.38 -0.01
N VAL A 75 -2.48 -17.03 0.45
CA VAL A 75 -2.09 -17.05 1.86
C VAL A 75 -0.81 -16.27 2.03
N LYS A 76 -0.86 -15.25 2.89
CA LYS A 76 0.34 -14.56 3.38
C LYS A 76 0.47 -14.68 4.88
N GLY A 77 1.69 -14.62 5.40
CA GLY A 77 1.89 -14.85 6.82
C GLY A 77 3.27 -14.47 7.32
N ILE A 78 3.35 -14.26 8.63
CA ILE A 78 4.55 -13.84 9.33
C ILE A 78 4.65 -14.53 10.70
N PRO A 79 5.86 -14.83 11.20
CA PRO A 79 6.03 -15.26 12.58
C PRO A 79 5.44 -14.23 13.55
N ALA A 80 4.75 -14.70 14.59
CA ALA A 80 4.00 -13.87 15.53
C ALA A 80 4.89 -13.09 16.50
N ASP A 81 6.17 -13.46 16.62
CA ASP A 81 7.20 -12.74 17.36
C ASP A 81 7.95 -11.72 16.50
N HIS A 82 7.66 -11.65 15.20
CA HIS A 82 8.27 -10.69 14.31
C HIS A 82 7.75 -9.26 14.61
N PRO A 83 8.62 -8.22 14.64
CA PRO A 83 8.20 -6.84 14.93
C PRO A 83 7.04 -6.32 14.05
N GLN A 84 6.98 -6.78 12.80
CA GLN A 84 5.95 -6.36 11.83
C GLN A 84 4.60 -7.09 11.96
N VAL A 85 4.43 -8.03 12.90
CA VAL A 85 3.13 -8.71 13.11
C VAL A 85 1.99 -7.72 13.40
N GLY A 86 2.30 -6.58 14.04
CA GLY A 86 1.34 -5.52 14.30
C GLY A 86 0.75 -4.92 13.00
N ALA A 87 1.55 -4.78 11.94
CA ALA A 87 1.07 -4.33 10.64
C ALA A 87 0.09 -5.34 10.03
N GLN A 88 0.42 -6.63 10.10
CA GLN A 88 -0.47 -7.69 9.59
C GLN A 88 -1.80 -7.78 10.35
N ARG A 89 -1.80 -7.55 11.67
CA ARG A 89 -3.04 -7.47 12.46
C ARG A 89 -3.89 -6.27 12.08
N ARG A 90 -3.29 -5.10 11.85
CA ARG A 90 -4.00 -3.89 11.39
C ARG A 90 -4.62 -4.10 10.01
N GLU A 91 -3.87 -4.72 9.11
CA GLU A 91 -4.37 -5.13 7.80
C GLU A 91 -5.61 -6.03 7.92
N ALA A 92 -5.53 -7.07 8.76
CA ALA A 92 -6.65 -7.97 9.00
C ALA A 92 -7.88 -7.24 9.56
N ALA A 93 -7.65 -6.28 10.46
CA ALA A 93 -8.70 -5.49 11.08
C ALA A 93 -9.41 -4.56 10.09
N VAL A 94 -8.69 -3.91 9.17
CA VAL A 94 -9.32 -3.00 8.18
C VAL A 94 -9.99 -3.75 7.03
N ALA A 95 -9.56 -4.97 6.72
CA ALA A 95 -10.02 -5.72 5.55
C ALA A 95 -11.55 -5.86 5.40
N PRO A 96 -12.35 -6.10 6.47
CA PRO A 96 -13.81 -6.15 6.37
C PRO A 96 -14.49 -4.84 5.94
N HIS A 97 -13.79 -3.71 6.04
CA HIS A 97 -14.28 -2.38 5.71
C HIS A 97 -13.86 -1.91 4.31
N LEU A 98 -12.99 -2.67 3.65
CA LEU A 98 -12.45 -2.32 2.34
C LEU A 98 -13.50 -2.46 1.23
N PRO A 99 -13.42 -1.61 0.19
CA PRO A 99 -14.33 -1.67 -0.95
C PRO A 99 -14.02 -2.88 -1.84
N THR A 100 -14.87 -3.10 -2.85
CA THR A 100 -14.67 -4.16 -3.85
C THR A 100 -13.43 -3.98 -4.71
N SER A 101 -12.88 -2.76 -4.79
CA SER A 101 -11.58 -2.49 -5.38
C SER A 101 -10.41 -3.03 -4.56
N CYS A 102 -10.62 -3.73 -3.43
CA CYS A 102 -9.59 -4.45 -2.68
C CYS A 102 -9.88 -5.96 -2.66
N PRO A 103 -8.86 -6.84 -2.50
CA PRO A 103 -9.07 -8.26 -2.28
C PRO A 103 -9.87 -8.53 -1.01
N ARG A 104 -10.84 -9.43 -1.06
CA ARG A 104 -11.57 -9.85 0.14
C ARG A 104 -10.69 -10.74 1.02
N LEU A 105 -10.57 -10.39 2.31
CA LEU A 105 -10.03 -11.29 3.32
C LEU A 105 -11.07 -12.35 3.68
N TYR A 106 -10.69 -13.63 3.61
CA TYR A 106 -11.54 -14.76 3.99
C TYR A 106 -11.39 -15.13 5.46
N TRP A 107 -10.15 -15.09 5.96
CA TRP A 107 -9.85 -15.46 7.34
C TRP A 107 -8.49 -14.90 7.79
N HIS A 108 -8.37 -14.70 9.09
CA HIS A 108 -7.12 -14.45 9.81
C HIS A 108 -6.95 -15.53 10.87
N LEU A 109 -5.75 -16.11 10.95
CA LEU A 109 -5.37 -17.14 11.89
C LEU A 109 -4.16 -16.69 12.70
N GLU A 110 -4.21 -16.85 14.02
CA GLU A 110 -3.05 -16.72 14.90
C GLU A 110 -2.90 -18.01 15.71
N LEU A 111 -1.86 -18.80 15.42
CA LEU A 111 -1.60 -20.08 16.08
C LEU A 111 -0.14 -20.50 15.89
N GLU A 112 0.38 -21.30 16.83
CA GLU A 112 1.72 -21.92 16.75
C GLU A 112 2.85 -20.94 16.37
N GLY A 113 2.77 -19.70 16.87
CA GLY A 113 3.77 -18.67 16.61
C GLY A 113 3.70 -18.05 15.21
N TRP A 114 2.57 -18.15 14.51
CA TRP A 114 2.32 -17.50 13.22
C TRP A 114 1.04 -16.70 13.21
N SER A 115 1.06 -15.59 12.47
CA SER A 115 -0.14 -14.92 11.96
C SER A 115 -0.24 -15.19 10.45
N LEU A 116 -1.41 -15.64 9.99
CA LEU A 116 -1.70 -15.93 8.58
C LEU A 116 -2.98 -15.24 8.14
N LEU A 117 -2.96 -14.65 6.95
CA LEU A 117 -4.11 -14.08 6.27
C LEU A 117 -4.41 -14.86 4.99
N GLY A 118 -5.67 -15.27 4.84
CA GLY A 118 -6.18 -15.92 3.63
C GLY A 118 -7.06 -14.97 2.83
N TYR A 119 -6.66 -14.66 1.62
CA TYR A 119 -7.29 -13.70 0.72
C TYR A 119 -7.86 -14.35 -0.55
N GLU A 120 -8.79 -13.63 -1.15
CA GLU A 120 -9.10 -13.75 -2.58
C GLU A 120 -7.82 -13.74 -3.42
N VAL A 121 -7.73 -14.69 -4.36
CA VAL A 121 -6.70 -14.65 -5.40
C VAL A 121 -7.11 -13.65 -6.47
N VAL A 122 -6.31 -12.61 -6.65
CA VAL A 122 -6.47 -11.66 -7.73
C VAL A 122 -5.51 -12.04 -8.86
N ASP A 123 -6.04 -12.67 -9.90
CA ASP A 123 -5.29 -12.94 -11.13
C ASP A 123 -5.33 -11.72 -12.04
N GLY A 124 -4.28 -10.90 -11.98
CA GLY A 124 -4.17 -9.66 -12.72
C GLY A 124 -2.71 -9.29 -12.98
N ARG A 125 -2.50 -8.40 -13.94
CA ARG A 125 -1.19 -7.80 -14.20
C ARG A 125 -1.02 -6.54 -13.37
N HIS A 126 0.21 -6.17 -13.03
CA HIS A 126 0.47 -4.87 -12.41
C HIS A 126 -0.01 -3.72 -13.30
N ALA A 127 -0.46 -2.65 -12.67
CA ALA A 127 -0.93 -1.45 -13.35
C ALA A 127 0.24 -0.72 -14.02
N ASP A 128 0.01 -0.25 -15.24
CA ASP A 128 0.92 0.62 -15.95
C ASP A 128 0.52 2.08 -15.71
N TYR A 129 1.40 2.85 -15.10
CA TYR A 129 1.16 4.27 -14.80
C TYR A 129 1.74 5.22 -15.85
N ALA A 130 2.34 4.72 -16.93
CA ALA A 130 2.92 5.57 -17.96
C ALA A 130 1.90 6.57 -18.56
N PRO A 131 2.34 7.75 -19.02
CA PRO A 131 1.47 8.70 -19.69
C PRO A 131 0.65 8.07 -20.83
N GLY A 132 -0.67 8.26 -20.78
CA GLY A 132 -1.60 7.70 -21.78
C GLY A 132 -1.99 6.23 -21.55
N SER A 133 -1.53 5.61 -20.46
CA SER A 133 -1.94 4.24 -20.10
C SER A 133 -3.46 4.12 -19.95
N PRO A 134 -4.07 3.05 -20.49
CA PRO A 134 -5.50 2.77 -20.32
C PRO A 134 -5.85 2.33 -18.89
N ASP A 135 -4.85 2.11 -18.01
CA ASP A 135 -5.08 1.69 -16.64
C ASP A 135 -5.42 2.85 -15.71
N LEU A 136 -5.00 4.08 -16.04
CA LEU A 136 -5.20 5.25 -15.17
C LEU A 136 -6.67 5.48 -14.80
N PRO A 137 -7.66 5.39 -15.72
CA PRO A 137 -9.06 5.48 -15.36
C PRO A 137 -9.54 4.34 -14.43
N LEU A 138 -8.91 3.17 -14.49
CA LEU A 138 -9.24 2.03 -13.62
C LEU A 138 -8.71 2.25 -12.20
N VAL A 139 -7.49 2.78 -12.09
CA VAL A 139 -6.84 3.16 -10.82
C VAL A 139 -7.64 4.27 -10.16
N GLU A 140 -8.06 5.27 -10.93
CA GLU A 140 -8.94 6.35 -10.46
C GLU A 140 -10.25 5.80 -9.90
N ALA A 141 -10.90 4.88 -10.61
CA ALA A 141 -12.13 4.24 -10.14
C ALA A 141 -11.90 3.46 -8.83
N GLY A 142 -10.77 2.74 -8.72
CA GLY A 142 -10.39 2.01 -7.51
C GLY A 142 -10.19 2.92 -6.30
N LEU A 143 -9.48 4.04 -6.48
CA LEU A 143 -9.30 5.07 -5.45
C LEU A 143 -10.62 5.78 -5.14
N ALA A 144 -11.45 6.09 -6.14
CA ALA A 144 -12.74 6.72 -5.92
C ALA A 144 -13.73 5.83 -5.13
N GLU A 145 -13.61 4.50 -5.22
CA GLU A 145 -14.31 3.57 -4.31
C GLU A 145 -13.77 3.69 -2.88
N LEU A 146 -12.45 3.70 -2.71
CA LEU A 146 -11.81 3.81 -1.39
C LEU A 146 -12.11 5.16 -0.70
N GLN A 147 -12.20 6.25 -1.45
CA GLN A 147 -12.53 7.60 -0.94
C GLN A 147 -13.89 7.67 -0.21
N LYS A 148 -14.73 6.64 -0.34
CA LYS A 148 -16.03 6.54 0.33
C LYS A 148 -15.94 5.86 1.70
N ILE A 149 -14.77 5.35 2.07
CA ILE A 149 -14.56 4.57 3.28
C ILE A 149 -14.01 5.46 4.41
N THR A 150 -14.78 5.52 5.49
CA THR A 150 -14.36 6.10 6.76
C THR A 150 -13.56 5.06 7.54
N ALA A 151 -12.42 5.45 8.10
CA ALA A 151 -11.63 4.62 9.00
C ALA A 151 -12.49 4.27 10.24
N PRO A 152 -12.70 2.98 10.54
CA PRO A 152 -13.46 2.59 11.72
C PRO A 152 -12.81 3.15 13.01
N ALA A 153 -13.63 3.68 13.91
CA ALA A 153 -13.15 4.34 15.13
C ALA A 153 -12.58 3.35 16.17
N ASP A 154 -12.99 2.09 16.10
CA ASP A 154 -12.61 1.01 17.00
C ASP A 154 -11.36 0.24 16.54
N ILE A 155 -10.81 0.57 15.37
CA ILE A 155 -9.57 -0.03 14.87
C ILE A 155 -8.39 0.90 15.18
N GLU A 156 -7.38 0.33 15.84
CA GLU A 156 -6.11 0.98 16.11
C GLU A 156 -5.22 0.98 14.85
N ILE A 157 -5.38 2.02 14.02
CA ILE A 157 -4.48 2.34 12.92
C ILE A 157 -3.81 3.68 13.17
N LYS A 158 -2.63 3.90 12.56
CA LYS A 158 -1.86 5.13 12.75
C LYS A 158 -2.58 6.31 12.11
N ASP A 159 -2.77 7.39 12.85
CA ASP A 159 -3.33 8.63 12.31
C ASP A 159 -2.29 9.35 11.42
N ALA A 160 -2.76 10.08 10.42
CA ALA A 160 -1.89 10.80 9.48
C ALA A 160 -1.07 11.88 10.20
N VAL A 161 -1.63 12.51 11.23
CA VAL A 161 -0.91 13.48 12.06
C VAL A 161 0.31 12.88 12.73
N ASP A 162 0.24 11.62 13.19
CA ASP A 162 1.37 10.91 13.79
C ASP A 162 2.33 10.37 12.73
N ARG A 163 1.81 10.03 11.55
CA ARG A 163 2.63 9.49 10.45
C ARG A 163 3.51 10.54 9.81
N TRP A 164 3.04 11.77 9.71
CA TRP A 164 3.80 12.89 9.15
C TRP A 164 4.39 13.82 10.22
N ALA A 165 4.29 13.48 11.51
CA ALA A 165 4.75 14.29 12.64
C ALA A 165 6.18 14.82 12.49
N ASP A 166 7.11 13.94 12.12
CA ASP A 166 8.54 14.26 12.04
C ASP A 166 8.91 15.03 10.75
N TYR A 167 8.01 15.09 9.77
CA TYR A 167 8.29 15.65 8.45
C TYR A 167 7.50 16.92 8.13
N ALA A 168 6.34 17.11 8.76
CA ALA A 168 5.47 18.25 8.47
C ALA A 168 6.09 19.58 8.96
N PRO A 169 5.93 20.67 8.19
CA PRO A 169 6.33 21.99 8.66
C PRO A 169 5.68 22.37 10.01
N PRO A 170 6.37 23.12 10.88
CA PRO A 170 5.82 23.51 12.18
C PRO A 170 4.46 24.19 12.06
N GLY A 171 3.50 23.74 12.87
CA GLY A 171 2.14 24.32 12.91
C GLY A 171 1.24 23.94 11.74
N THR A 172 1.57 22.90 10.96
CA THR A 172 0.76 22.44 9.82
C THR A 172 0.14 21.05 10.00
N LEU A 173 0.52 20.30 11.05
CA LEU A 173 0.08 18.91 11.25
C LEU A 173 -1.44 18.73 11.28
N GLN A 174 -2.19 19.71 11.82
CA GLN A 174 -3.64 19.68 11.86
C GLN A 174 -4.30 19.62 10.47
N HIS A 175 -3.56 19.91 9.39
CA HIS A 175 -4.07 19.76 8.03
C HIS A 175 -4.24 18.31 7.61
N PHE A 176 -3.46 17.39 8.18
CA PHE A 176 -3.45 15.97 7.82
C PHE A 176 -4.57 15.19 8.52
N ASP A 177 -5.21 15.79 9.53
CA ASP A 177 -6.30 15.17 10.28
C ASP A 177 -7.54 14.91 9.40
N GLY A 178 -8.27 13.85 9.72
CA GLY A 178 -9.48 13.45 9.02
C GLY A 178 -9.87 12.01 9.33
N GLU A 179 -11.06 11.62 8.87
CA GLU A 179 -11.66 10.33 9.20
C GLU A 179 -11.57 9.29 8.07
N ALA A 180 -10.94 9.59 6.94
CA ALA A 180 -10.88 8.67 5.81
C ALA A 180 -9.90 7.51 6.09
N LEU A 181 -10.24 6.31 5.61
CA LEU A 181 -9.30 5.20 5.54
C LEU A 181 -8.42 5.37 4.30
N LEU A 182 -7.11 5.52 4.50
CA LEU A 182 -6.15 5.78 3.43
C LEU A 182 -5.25 4.57 3.21
N HIS A 183 -4.92 4.33 1.94
CA HIS A 183 -3.96 3.30 1.53
C HIS A 183 -2.52 3.78 1.71
N THR A 184 -2.25 5.04 1.39
CA THR A 184 -0.95 5.73 1.43
C THR A 184 0.16 5.22 0.51
N ASP A 185 0.11 3.96 0.05
CA ASP A 185 1.12 3.41 -0.87
C ASP A 185 0.55 2.95 -2.22
N TYR A 186 0.65 3.83 -3.23
CA TYR A 186 0.19 3.55 -4.60
C TYR A 186 1.32 3.07 -5.51
N ALA A 187 2.33 2.36 -4.99
CA ALA A 187 3.32 1.70 -5.84
C ALA A 187 2.61 0.86 -6.93
N PRO A 188 3.08 0.85 -8.19
CA PRO A 188 2.47 0.05 -9.26
C PRO A 188 2.38 -1.45 -8.90
N ASP A 189 3.32 -1.95 -8.10
CA ASP A 189 3.35 -3.33 -7.63
C ASP A 189 2.17 -3.67 -6.69
N ASN A 190 1.58 -2.66 -6.03
CA ASN A 190 0.43 -2.80 -5.14
C ASN A 190 -0.91 -2.61 -5.86
N VAL A 191 -0.93 -2.45 -7.19
CA VAL A 191 -2.17 -2.32 -7.95
C VAL A 191 -2.20 -3.32 -9.09
N LEU A 192 -3.18 -4.24 -9.05
CA LEU A 192 -3.42 -5.18 -10.13
C LEU A 192 -4.60 -4.76 -11.00
N ILE A 193 -4.49 -5.00 -12.31
CA ILE A 193 -5.56 -4.82 -13.28
C ILE A 193 -6.09 -6.19 -13.68
N THR A 194 -7.38 -6.42 -13.41
CA THR A 194 -8.09 -7.63 -13.80
C THR A 194 -9.56 -7.34 -14.08
N GLY A 195 -10.15 -8.01 -15.06
CA GLY A 195 -11.58 -7.84 -15.39
C GLY A 195 -12.01 -6.40 -15.66
N GLY A 196 -11.10 -5.54 -16.15
CA GLY A 196 -11.37 -4.12 -16.37
C GLY A 196 -11.51 -3.29 -15.08
N ARG A 197 -10.89 -3.71 -13.98
CA ARG A 197 -10.86 -3.01 -12.69
C ARG A 197 -9.46 -2.99 -12.09
N ALA A 198 -9.15 -1.94 -11.33
CA ALA A 198 -7.99 -1.93 -10.45
C ALA A 198 -8.33 -2.63 -9.12
N ARG A 199 -7.36 -3.39 -8.60
CA ARG A 199 -7.39 -4.05 -7.30
C ARG A 199 -6.22 -3.54 -6.47
N LEU A 200 -6.52 -2.79 -5.40
CA LEU A 200 -5.55 -2.23 -4.47
C LEU A 200 -5.14 -3.29 -3.45
N LEU A 201 -3.88 -3.70 -3.51
CA LEU A 201 -3.26 -4.72 -2.68
C LEU A 201 -2.42 -4.08 -1.57
N ASP A 202 -2.09 -4.90 -0.59
CA ASP A 202 -1.09 -4.60 0.43
C ASP A 202 -1.46 -3.43 1.36
N TRP A 203 -2.32 -3.76 2.32
CA TRP A 203 -2.78 -2.85 3.36
C TRP A 203 -1.85 -2.90 4.58
N GLU A 204 -0.54 -2.86 4.37
CA GLU A 204 0.46 -2.90 5.45
C GLU A 204 0.44 -1.63 6.31
N TRP A 205 0.11 -0.48 5.70
CA TRP A 205 0.16 0.85 6.33
C TRP A 205 -1.18 1.59 6.30
N PRO A 206 -2.28 0.98 6.75
CA PRO A 206 -3.56 1.67 6.79
C PRO A 206 -3.43 2.91 7.67
N THR A 207 -4.05 4.00 7.23
CA THR A 207 -3.96 5.30 7.88
C THR A 207 -5.34 5.90 8.04
N ARG A 208 -5.60 6.53 9.18
CA ARG A 208 -6.73 7.44 9.34
C ARG A 208 -6.27 8.87 9.08
N GLY A 209 -6.95 9.61 8.21
CA GLY A 209 -6.57 11.00 7.96
C GLY A 209 -7.39 11.71 6.88
N ALA A 210 -6.86 12.83 6.41
CA ALA A 210 -7.50 13.61 5.38
C ALA A 210 -7.54 12.85 4.03
N ALA A 211 -8.73 12.73 3.44
CA ALA A 211 -8.97 11.96 2.23
C ALA A 211 -8.11 12.38 1.02
N TRP A 212 -7.61 13.62 0.99
CA TRP A 212 -6.79 14.13 -0.12
C TRP A 212 -5.36 13.58 -0.12
N ILE A 213 -4.90 12.94 0.96
CA ILE A 213 -3.53 12.38 1.04
C ILE A 213 -3.31 11.31 -0.04
N ASP A 214 -4.28 10.42 -0.26
CA ASP A 214 -4.13 9.33 -1.24
C ASP A 214 -4.03 9.82 -2.70
N PRO A 215 -4.88 10.77 -3.17
CA PRO A 215 -4.64 11.45 -4.45
C PRO A 215 -3.23 12.05 -4.60
N GLY A 216 -2.69 12.64 -3.53
CA GLY A 216 -1.32 13.18 -3.52
C GLY A 216 -0.25 12.10 -3.62
N ALA A 217 -0.40 11.00 -2.88
CA ALA A 217 0.48 9.84 -2.95
C ALA A 217 0.46 9.21 -4.36
N LEU A 218 -0.72 9.11 -4.98
CA LEU A 218 -0.85 8.66 -6.36
C LEU A 218 -0.20 9.62 -7.35
N ALA A 219 -0.39 10.94 -7.20
CA ALA A 219 0.24 11.94 -8.07
C ALA A 219 1.77 11.81 -8.09
N LEU A 220 2.40 11.61 -6.93
CA LEU A 220 3.83 11.35 -6.84
C LEU A 220 4.26 10.09 -7.62
N ARG A 221 3.47 9.01 -7.55
CA ARG A 221 3.72 7.77 -8.30
C ARG A 221 3.53 7.95 -9.81
N LEU A 222 2.62 8.83 -10.25
CA LEU A 222 2.49 9.20 -11.65
C LEU A 222 3.73 9.97 -12.14
N MET A 223 4.27 10.88 -11.32
CA MET A 223 5.52 11.58 -11.66
C MET A 223 6.70 10.62 -11.83
N ASP A 224 6.83 9.62 -10.94
CA ASP A 224 7.83 8.56 -11.07
C ASP A 224 7.64 7.70 -12.34
N ALA A 225 6.39 7.55 -12.80
CA ALA A 225 6.06 6.90 -14.07
C ALA A 225 6.29 7.79 -15.31
N GLY A 226 6.79 9.01 -15.13
CA GLY A 226 7.18 9.93 -16.21
C GLY A 226 6.14 11.00 -16.56
N HIS A 227 5.12 11.22 -15.73
CA HIS A 227 4.19 12.33 -15.93
C HIS A 227 4.84 13.67 -15.51
N PRO A 228 4.64 14.76 -16.29
CA PRO A 228 4.93 16.11 -15.81
C PRO A 228 4.14 16.43 -14.53
N VAL A 229 4.70 17.25 -13.65
CA VAL A 229 4.08 17.61 -12.37
C VAL A 229 2.67 18.21 -12.54
N GLU A 230 2.46 19.03 -13.58
CA GLU A 230 1.16 19.63 -13.88
C GLU A 230 0.13 18.57 -14.29
N ALA A 231 0.55 17.52 -15.00
CA ALA A 231 -0.33 16.43 -15.39
C ALA A 231 -0.70 15.55 -14.18
N ALA A 232 0.25 15.31 -13.27
CA ALA A 232 0.01 14.57 -12.04
C ALA A 232 -0.95 15.33 -11.10
N ILE A 233 -0.77 16.64 -10.91
CA ILE A 233 -1.68 17.48 -10.13
C ILE A 233 -3.07 17.52 -10.78
N SER A 234 -3.15 17.69 -12.10
CA SER A 234 -4.42 17.66 -12.84
C SER A 234 -5.15 16.32 -12.69
N PHE A 235 -4.41 15.21 -12.61
CA PHE A 235 -5.00 13.91 -12.29
C PHE A 235 -5.56 13.87 -10.87
N ALA A 236 -4.83 14.40 -9.88
CA ALA A 236 -5.32 14.49 -8.50
C ALA A 236 -6.56 15.39 -8.37
N ASP A 237 -6.68 16.46 -9.15
CA ASP A 237 -7.86 17.34 -9.19
C ASP A 237 -9.17 16.65 -9.60
N ARG A 238 -9.08 15.44 -10.17
CA ARG A 238 -10.25 14.62 -10.47
C ARG A 238 -10.96 14.14 -9.20
N PHE A 239 -10.24 14.04 -8.08
CA PHE A 239 -10.80 13.69 -6.78
C PHE A 239 -11.31 14.94 -6.04
N PRO A 240 -12.60 14.98 -5.62
CA PRO A 240 -13.15 16.12 -4.89
C PRO A 240 -12.42 16.43 -3.57
N SER A 241 -11.87 15.41 -2.90
CA SER A 241 -11.10 15.59 -1.66
C SER A 241 -9.87 16.48 -1.89
N TRP A 242 -9.10 16.20 -2.94
CA TRP A 242 -7.92 16.96 -3.34
C TRP A 242 -8.28 18.35 -3.85
N ARG A 243 -9.21 18.44 -4.80
CA ARG A 243 -9.61 19.72 -5.41
C ARG A 243 -10.13 20.74 -4.39
N ASN A 244 -10.80 20.25 -3.34
CA ASN A 244 -11.37 21.10 -2.29
C ASN A 244 -10.44 21.26 -1.08
N ALA A 245 -9.26 20.62 -1.08
CA ALA A 245 -8.28 20.78 -0.03
C ALA A 245 -7.74 22.22 -0.04
N ARG A 246 -7.37 22.71 1.15
CA ARG A 246 -6.75 24.03 1.27
C ARG A 246 -5.37 24.02 0.60
N PRO A 247 -5.00 25.01 -0.21
CA PRO A 247 -3.68 25.08 -0.83
C PRO A 247 -2.54 24.95 0.20
N GLU A 248 -2.68 25.54 1.38
CA GLU A 248 -1.66 25.46 2.45
C GLU A 248 -1.53 24.04 3.01
N ALA A 249 -2.62 23.26 3.03
CA ALA A 249 -2.58 21.84 3.42
C ALA A 249 -1.84 20.99 2.38
N LEU A 250 -2.09 21.25 1.09
CA LEU A 250 -1.38 20.57 0.00
C LEU A 250 0.11 20.95 -0.02
N ALA A 251 0.45 22.22 0.22
CA ALA A 251 1.84 22.66 0.36
C ALA A 251 2.55 21.99 1.54
N ALA A 252 1.88 21.88 2.70
CA ALA A 252 2.41 21.17 3.86
C ALA A 252 2.65 19.67 3.57
N PHE A 253 1.72 19.02 2.87
CA PHE A 253 1.90 17.64 2.40
C PHE A 253 3.08 17.48 1.45
N GLY A 254 3.21 18.39 0.48
CA GLY A 254 4.35 18.41 -0.43
C GLY A 254 5.67 18.49 0.32
N ALA A 255 5.81 19.46 1.23
CA ALA A 255 7.00 19.62 2.06
C ALA A 255 7.30 18.38 2.91
N ALA A 256 6.29 17.82 3.58
CA ALA A 256 6.45 16.65 4.43
C ALA A 256 6.85 15.40 3.62
N THR A 257 6.26 15.23 2.43
CA THR A 257 6.58 14.13 1.52
C THR A 257 7.99 14.26 0.96
N ALA A 258 8.42 15.47 0.60
CA ALA A 258 9.79 15.73 0.15
C ALA A 258 10.82 15.43 1.26
N ALA A 259 10.55 15.83 2.50
CA ALA A 259 11.42 15.55 3.64
C ALA A 259 11.53 14.04 3.92
N LEU A 260 10.40 13.33 3.92
CA LEU A 260 10.37 11.87 4.06
C LEU A 260 11.21 11.18 2.98
N TRP A 261 11.01 11.52 1.70
CA TRP A 261 11.73 10.89 0.60
C TRP A 261 13.21 11.25 0.55
N ALA A 262 13.59 12.46 1.01
CA ALA A 262 14.99 12.82 1.18
C ALA A 262 15.68 11.92 2.21
N GLU A 263 15.08 11.71 3.39
CA GLU A 263 15.60 10.81 4.42
C GLU A 263 15.74 9.36 3.90
N ILE A 264 14.73 8.87 3.16
CA ILE A 264 14.79 7.54 2.53
C ILE A 264 15.98 7.43 1.58
N ALA A 265 16.20 8.43 0.72
CA ALA A 265 17.29 8.42 -0.26
C ALA A 265 18.67 8.57 0.40
N GLU A 266 18.76 9.28 1.52
CA GLU A 266 19.98 9.38 2.33
C GLU A 266 20.31 8.04 3.02
N GLY A 267 19.30 7.33 3.52
CA GLY A 267 19.46 6.01 4.13
C GLY A 267 19.77 4.90 3.12
N ASP A 268 19.25 5.00 1.91
CA ASP A 268 19.49 4.06 0.81
C ASP A 268 19.51 4.77 -0.56
N GLY A 269 20.73 4.99 -1.07
CA GLY A 269 21.00 5.65 -2.35
C GLY A 269 20.70 4.81 -3.60
N THR A 270 19.88 3.76 -3.50
CA THR A 270 19.43 3.00 -4.68
C THR A 270 18.77 3.96 -5.69
N PRO A 271 19.13 3.92 -7.00
CA PRO A 271 18.77 4.98 -7.95
C PRO A 271 17.28 5.34 -8.02
N TRP A 272 16.38 4.37 -7.85
CA TRP A 272 14.93 4.65 -7.90
C TRP A 272 14.44 5.42 -6.66
N LYS A 273 15.07 5.24 -5.49
CA LYS A 273 14.73 6.00 -4.26
C LYS A 273 15.16 7.46 -4.39
N VAL A 274 16.36 7.68 -4.94
CA VAL A 274 16.85 9.02 -5.28
C VAL A 274 15.91 9.70 -6.28
N GLY A 275 15.51 8.99 -7.35
CA GLY A 275 14.55 9.52 -8.32
C GLY A 275 13.21 9.90 -7.70
N MET A 276 12.68 9.09 -6.78
CA MET A 276 11.45 9.43 -6.04
C MET A 276 11.61 10.67 -5.16
N ALA A 277 12.78 10.86 -4.52
CA ALA A 277 13.07 12.08 -3.74
C ALA A 277 13.10 13.34 -4.62
N GLU A 278 13.67 13.24 -5.81
CA GLU A 278 13.65 14.34 -6.80
C GLU A 278 12.21 14.68 -7.24
N GLN A 279 11.38 13.65 -7.50
CA GLN A 279 9.97 13.88 -7.83
C GLN A 279 9.19 14.49 -6.65
N ALA A 280 9.45 14.04 -5.42
CA ALA A 280 8.80 14.58 -4.23
C ALA A 280 9.17 16.06 -4.01
N ALA A 281 10.44 16.44 -4.20
CA ALA A 281 10.89 17.83 -4.13
C ALA A 281 10.26 18.70 -5.23
N THR A 282 10.09 18.14 -6.44
CA THR A 282 9.42 18.82 -7.56
C THR A 282 7.95 19.06 -7.27
N LEU A 283 7.24 18.04 -6.77
CA LEU A 283 5.84 18.14 -6.35
C LEU A 283 5.68 19.18 -5.23
N ALA A 284 6.54 19.14 -4.21
CA ALA A 284 6.53 20.10 -3.11
C ALA A 284 6.65 21.54 -3.59
N SER A 285 7.57 21.79 -4.53
CA SER A 285 7.78 23.12 -5.12
C SER A 285 6.54 23.61 -5.88
N ALA A 286 5.91 22.73 -6.67
CA ALA A 286 4.70 23.07 -7.41
C ALA A 286 3.50 23.36 -6.49
N LEU A 287 3.30 22.55 -5.44
CA LEU A 287 2.22 22.78 -4.47
C LEU A 287 2.45 24.03 -3.62
N HIS A 288 3.70 24.35 -3.30
CA HIS A 288 4.03 25.59 -2.59
C HIS A 288 3.74 26.85 -3.42
N LEU A 289 4.04 26.83 -4.73
CA LEU A 289 3.74 27.96 -5.62
C LEU A 289 2.24 28.20 -5.85
N ALA A 290 1.41 27.18 -5.60
CA ALA A 290 -0.04 27.25 -5.73
C ALA A 290 -0.76 27.70 -4.44
N ALA A 291 -0.03 27.81 -3.31
CA ALA A 291 -0.56 28.21 -2.01
C ALA A 291 -0.35 29.70 -1.73
#